data_AF-A0A7W8B6R0-F1
#
_entry.id   AF-A0A7W8B6R0-F1
#
_cell.length_a   1.000
_cell.length_b   1.000
_cell.length_c   1.000
_cell.angle_alpha   90.00
_cell.angle_beta   90.00
_cell.angle_gamma   90.00
#
_symmetry.space_group_name_H-M   'P 1'
#
loop_
_entity.id
_entity.type
_entity.pdbx_description
1 polymer ?
#
loop_
_entity_poly.entity_id
_entity_poly.type
_entity_poly.pdbx_seq_one_letter_code
_entity_poly.pdbx_strand_id
1 'polypeptide(L)' 'MFGKKSQRETEDLTTPEAVDRGQRVYDRIVAGKCKDVVAELDAVHGRGRESKRAS' A
#
# COMPACT_ATOMS: atom_id res chain seq x y z
N MET A 1 11.97 23.59 18.33
CA MET A 1 11.75 23.51 16.87
C MET A 1 11.64 22.04 16.50
N PHE A 2 10.43 21.51 16.34
CA PHE A 2 10.24 20.12 15.95
C PHE A 2 10.50 19.99 14.45
N GLY A 3 11.54 19.23 14.11
CA GLY A 3 11.96 19.00 12.74
C GLY A 3 10.79 18.53 11.88
N LYS A 4 10.62 19.18 10.73
CA LYS A 4 9.75 18.74 9.65
C LYS A 4 10.22 17.35 9.22
N LYS A 5 9.72 16.30 9.88
CA LYS A 5 9.71 14.97 9.30
C LYS A 5 8.90 15.13 8.03
N SER A 6 9.53 14.95 6.87
CA SER A 6 8.86 14.90 5.59
C SER A 6 7.60 14.06 5.78
N GLN A 7 6.43 14.69 5.70
CA GLN A 7 5.17 13.98 5.62
C GLN A 7 5.33 13.14 4.35
N ARG A 8 5.66 11.85 4.51
CA ARG A 8 5.32 10.87 3.48
C ARG A 8 3.87 11.17 3.17
N GLU A 9 3.54 11.45 1.91
CA GLU A 9 2.16 11.61 1.48
C GLU A 9 1.42 10.35 1.94
N THR A 10 0.74 10.45 3.08
CA THR A 10 -0.02 9.35 3.64
C THR A 10 -1.18 9.20 2.70
N GLU A 11 -1.09 8.22 1.80
CA GLU A 11 -2.15 7.94 0.85
C GLU A 11 -3.47 7.79 1.61
N ASP A 12 -4.46 8.61 1.25
CA ASP A 12 -5.76 8.58 1.91
C ASP A 12 -6.52 7.33 1.47
N LEU A 13 -6.50 6.34 2.36
CA LEU A 13 -7.12 5.03 2.15
C LEU A 13 -8.65 5.05 2.21
N THR A 14 -9.25 6.19 2.54
CA THR A 14 -10.71 6.36 2.62
C THR A 14 -11.33 6.88 1.33
N THR A 15 -10.50 7.27 0.35
CA THR A 15 -10.97 7.67 -0.98
C THR A 15 -11.64 6.50 -1.70
N PRO A 16 -12.67 6.75 -2.53
CA PRO A 16 -13.33 5.71 -3.30
C PRO A 16 -12.36 4.88 -4.14
N GLU A 17 -11.34 5.51 -4.75
CA GLU A 17 -10.35 4.78 -5.54
C GLU A 17 -9.39 3.93 -4.70
N ALA A 18 -9.04 4.36 -3.49
CA ALA A 18 -8.23 3.53 -2.59
C ALA A 18 -9.01 2.32 -2.08
N VAL A 19 -10.29 2.50 -1.77
CA VAL A 19 -11.19 1.42 -1.36
C VAL A 19 -11.39 0.41 -2.49
N ASP A 20 -11.64 0.85 -3.74
CA ASP A 20 -11.79 -0.06 -4.89
C ASP A 20 -10.53 -0.90 -5.12
N ARG A 21 -9.34 -0.27 -5.04
CA ARG A 21 -8.06 -0.97 -5.16
C ARG A 21 -7.86 -2.00 -4.05
N GLY A 22 -8.18 -1.66 -2.81
CA GLY A 22 -8.14 -2.58 -1.68
C GLY A 22 -9.10 -3.76 -1.85
N GLN A 23 -10.31 -3.51 -2.33
CA GLN A 23 -11.33 -4.53 -2.55
C GLN A 23 -10.86 -5.58 -3.58
N ARG A 24 -10.23 -5.16 -4.68
CA ARG A 24 -9.68 -6.10 -5.69
C ARG A 24 -8.56 -6.99 -5.13
N VAL A 25 -7.78 -6.50 -4.18
CA VAL A 25 -6.77 -7.32 -3.48
C VAL A 25 -7.48 -8.30 -2.55
N TYR A 26 -8.43 -7.82 -1.76
CA TYR A 26 -9.25 -8.66 -0.87
C TYR A 26 -9.94 -9.80 -1.62
N ASP A 27 -10.58 -9.54 -2.75
CA ASP A 27 -11.27 -10.55 -3.55
C ASP A 27 -10.30 -11.64 -4.05
N ARG A 28 -9.07 -11.27 -4.41
CA ARG A 28 -8.03 -12.23 -4.80
C ARG A 28 -7.54 -13.09 -3.64
N ILE A 29 -7.46 -12.51 -2.44
CA ILE A 29 -7.12 -13.22 -1.21
C ILE A 29 -8.20 -14.24 -0.88
N VAL A 30 -9.47 -13.81 -0.85
CA VAL A 30 -10.62 -14.67 -0.54
C VAL A 30 -10.78 -15.79 -1.58
N ALA A 31 -10.51 -15.51 -2.85
CA ALA A 31 -10.53 -16.52 -3.91
C ALA A 31 -9.37 -17.53 -3.85
N GLY A 32 -8.45 -17.42 -2.89
CA GLY A 32 -7.26 -18.28 -2.78
C GLY A 32 -6.27 -18.10 -3.94
N LYS A 33 -6.38 -17.00 -4.70
CA LYS A 33 -5.53 -16.67 -5.85
C LYS A 33 -4.33 -15.82 -5.47
N CYS A 34 -4.28 -15.35 -4.23
CA CYS A 34 -3.18 -14.57 -3.69
C CYS A 34 -2.08 -15.50 -3.18
N LYS A 35 -0.88 -15.40 -3.75
CA LYS A 35 0.31 -16.14 -3.27
C LYS A 35 0.94 -15.49 -2.04
N ASP A 36 0.91 -14.17 -1.97
CA ASP A 36 1.47 -13.38 -0.88
C ASP A 36 0.63 -12.11 -0.67
N VAL A 37 -0.19 -12.17 0.38
CA VAL A 37 -1.14 -11.12 0.75
C VAL A 37 -0.43 -9.79 1.06
N VAL A 38 0.72 -9.87 1.73
CA VAL A 38 1.48 -8.70 2.17
C VAL A 38 2.09 -8.01 0.96
N ALA A 39 2.71 -8.77 0.06
CA ALA A 39 3.31 -8.22 -1.15
C ALA A 39 2.28 -7.55 -2.08
N GLU A 40 1.07 -8.12 -2.21
CA GLU A 40 0.03 -7.54 -3.05
C GLU A 40 -0.58 -6.25 -2.46
N LEU A 41 -0.75 -6.19 -1.14
CA LEU A 41 -1.18 -4.97 -0.45
C LEU A 41 -0.12 -3.87 -0.50
N ASP A 42 1.16 -4.23 -0.30
CA ASP A 42 2.27 -3.29 -0.36
C ASP A 42 2.49 -2.73 -1.77
N ALA A 43 2.21 -3.51 -2.82
CA ALA A 43 2.25 -3.05 -4.20
C ALA A 43 1.14 -2.05 -4.52
N VAL A 44 -0.05 -2.25 -3.95
CA VAL A 44 -1.23 -1.38 -4.16
C VAL A 44 -1.13 -0.07 -3.37
N HIS A 45 -0.65 -0.13 -2.13
CA HIS A 45 -0.54 1.03 -1.23
C HIS A 45 0.88 1.62 -1.16
N GLY A 46 1.78 1.19 -2.05
CA GLY A 46 3.14 1.73 -2.19
C GLY A 46 4.07 1.53 -1.00
N ARG A 47 3.67 0.77 0.04
CA ARG A 47 4.42 0.60 1.30
C ARG A 47 5.70 -0.21 1.15
N GLY A 48 5.89 -0.92 0.04
CA GLY A 48 7.11 -1.69 -0.26
C GLY A 48 8.26 -0.89 -0.90
N ARG A 49 8.09 0.41 -1.22
CA ARG A 49 9.13 1.22 -1.89
C ARG A 49 9.98 2.02 -0.91
N GLU A 50 10.56 1.38 0.11
CA GLU A 50 11.62 2.00 0.91
C GLU A 50 12.75 1.02 1.27
N SER A 51 13.19 0.20 0.31
CA SER A 51 14.45 -0.55 0.45
C SER A 51 15.33 -0.60 -0.80
N LYS A 52 15.15 0.34 -1.75
CA LYS A 52 16.07 0.50 -2.91
C LYS A 52 16.29 1.96 -3.34
N ARG A 53 16.48 2.89 -2.40
CA ARG A 53 17.13 4.18 -2.68
C ARG A 53 18.10 4.54 -1.55
N ALA A 54 19.09 3.68 -1.39
CA ALA A 54 20.37 4.02 -0.77
C ALA A 54 21.43 3.31 -1.63
N SER A 55 21.80 3.94 -2.73
CA SER A 55 22.97 3.61 -3.55
C SER A 55 23.53 4.91 -4.08
#